data_AF-A0A9P6BPW3-F1
#
_entry.id   AF-A0A9P6BPW3-F1
#
_cell.length_a   1.000
_cell.length_b   1.000
_cell.length_c   1.000
_cell.angle_alpha   90.00
_cell.angle_beta   90.00
_cell.angle_gamma   90.00
#
_symmetry.space_group_name_H-M   'P 1'
#
loop_
_entity.id
_entity.type
_entity.pdbx_description
1 polymer ?
#
loop_
_entity_poly.entity_id
_entity_poly.type
_entity_poly.pdbx_seq_one_letter_code
_entity_poly.pdbx_strand_id
1 'polypeptide(L)'
;MLDSNVVSKNGNHIRVVKNLGTLPQLDMLLQSTPFMDHSFQHRGIVRLEASVDQVFKFDPNTGISAFGSSLLMHFPNLESWLVYFHEDHAVPIDSIKTEVKRCCTKLTNIDTWSTKREILRRFIADAFENLTTISFAYSELSEDVVMTLLFHSATIISITAFRGDRKPVERLGFLMEQERDHFQKSGRTLQMLMRYCPNLEVLEIEPHLMNMDHVEQAQWGCKKLKRLRTTIKDLDTTEKIERALLSWTRGKKLKGERKNHEMEEEERLSQMNGTEDSSIEGRVARHLLAFENLEAVWLGTWTWYA
;
A
#
# COMPACT_ATOMS: atom_id res chain seq x y z
N MET A 1 15.39 -1.47 36.59
CA MET A 1 15.78 -0.46 35.58
C MET A 1 16.87 -1.05 34.72
N LEU A 2 16.65 -1.16 33.40
CA LEU A 2 17.75 -1.41 32.46
C LEU A 2 18.66 -0.17 32.43
N ASP A 3 19.97 -0.38 32.43
CA ASP A 3 20.94 0.70 32.29
C ASP A 3 20.70 1.41 30.94
N SER A 4 20.44 2.72 30.99
CA SER A 4 20.26 3.56 29.80
C SER A 4 21.45 3.44 28.82
N ASN A 5 22.65 3.09 29.33
CA ASN A 5 23.85 2.88 28.53
C ASN A 5 23.81 1.57 27.72
N VAL A 6 23.12 0.54 28.20
CA VAL A 6 22.96 -0.73 27.46
C VAL A 6 21.98 -0.56 26.31
N VAL A 7 20.89 0.19 26.54
CA VAL A 7 19.91 0.52 25.49
C VAL A 7 20.51 1.51 24.49
N SER A 8 21.29 2.51 24.92
CA SER A 8 21.92 3.45 23.99
C SER A 8 23.02 2.82 23.14
N LYS A 9 23.80 1.88 23.69
CA LYS A 9 24.84 1.15 22.94
C LYS A 9 24.28 0.11 21.96
N ASN A 10 23.22 -0.61 22.33
CA ASN A 10 22.68 -1.69 21.50
C ASN A 10 21.43 -1.29 20.69
N GLY A 11 20.72 -0.23 21.09
CA GLY A 11 19.45 0.20 20.48
C GLY A 11 19.59 0.81 19.10
N ASN A 12 20.78 1.31 18.73
CA ASN A 12 21.04 1.82 17.38
C ASN A 12 20.95 0.74 16.29
N HIS A 13 20.99 -0.54 16.68
CA HIS A 13 20.88 -1.67 15.75
C HIS A 13 19.43 -2.16 15.57
N ILE A 14 18.53 -1.85 16.51
CA ILE A 14 17.14 -2.31 16.46
C ILE A 14 16.27 -1.23 15.81
N ARG A 15 16.03 -1.38 14.51
CA ARG A 15 15.16 -0.49 13.73
C ARG A 15 13.71 -0.95 13.62
N VAL A 16 13.47 -2.24 13.89
CA VAL A 16 12.18 -2.90 13.71
C VAL A 16 11.83 -3.65 14.99
N VAL A 17 10.67 -3.35 15.55
CA VAL A 17 10.07 -4.12 16.65
C VAL A 17 8.95 -4.98 16.09
N LYS A 18 9.10 -6.30 16.23
CA LYS A 18 8.07 -7.28 15.88
C LYS A 18 7.55 -7.92 17.15
N ASN A 19 6.23 -8.00 17.28
CA ASN A 19 5.53 -8.68 18.37
C ASN A 19 6.07 -8.27 19.76
N LEU A 20 5.43 -7.26 20.35
CA LEU A 20 5.83 -6.69 21.64
C LEU A 20 6.00 -7.72 22.76
N GLY A 21 5.24 -8.83 22.74
CA GLY A 21 5.35 -9.90 23.74
C GLY A 21 6.63 -10.75 23.64
N THR A 22 7.42 -10.60 22.56
CA THR A 22 8.68 -11.32 22.36
C THR A 22 9.92 -10.55 22.81
N LEU A 23 9.75 -9.31 23.29
CA LEU A 23 10.84 -8.47 23.77
C LEU A 23 10.73 -8.31 25.28
N PRO A 24 11.45 -9.13 26.08
CA PRO A 24 11.41 -9.06 27.55
C PRO A 24 11.71 -7.67 28.11
N GLN A 25 12.49 -6.87 27.36
CA GLN A 25 12.84 -5.50 27.71
C GLN A 25 11.64 -4.55 27.62
N LEU A 26 10.75 -4.77 26.64
CA LEU A 26 9.48 -4.05 26.52
C LEU A 26 8.47 -4.55 27.54
N ASP A 27 8.45 -5.85 27.84
CA ASP A 27 7.62 -6.36 28.94
C ASP A 27 8.03 -5.76 30.28
N MET A 28 9.33 -5.57 30.54
CA MET A 28 9.78 -4.85 31.72
C MET A 28 9.31 -3.39 31.72
N LEU A 29 9.35 -2.68 30.58
CA LEU A 29 8.78 -1.33 30.50
C LEU A 29 7.28 -1.38 30.80
N LEU A 30 6.54 -2.30 30.17
CA LEU A 30 5.10 -2.45 30.30
C LEU A 30 4.62 -2.92 31.69
N GLN A 31 5.50 -3.59 32.46
CA GLN A 31 5.22 -4.08 33.81
C GLN A 31 5.76 -3.16 34.91
N SER A 32 6.69 -2.25 34.60
CA SER A 32 7.30 -1.36 35.59
C SER A 32 6.49 -0.08 35.78
N THR A 33 5.54 -0.15 36.70
CA THR A 33 4.84 0.94 37.41
C THR A 33 3.87 1.83 36.60
N PRO A 34 2.78 2.32 37.22
CA PRO A 34 1.78 3.21 36.59
C PRO A 34 2.32 4.60 36.20
N PHE A 35 3.60 4.87 36.48
CA PHE A 35 4.31 6.07 36.04
C PHE A 35 5.38 5.63 35.05
N MET A 36 4.97 5.34 33.82
CA MET A 36 5.89 5.35 32.68
C MET A 36 6.53 6.73 32.64
N ASP A 37 7.78 6.82 33.12
CA ASP A 37 8.55 8.04 33.05
C ASP A 37 8.63 8.47 31.59
N HIS A 38 8.04 9.63 31.29
CA HIS A 38 8.03 10.22 29.96
C HIS A 38 9.45 10.49 29.41
N SER A 39 10.48 10.28 30.24
CA SER A 39 11.89 10.39 29.88
C SER A 39 12.39 9.31 28.91
N PHE A 40 11.82 8.10 28.90
CA PHE A 40 12.33 7.03 28.04
C PHE A 40 11.85 7.19 26.58
N GLN A 41 12.78 7.35 25.64
CA GLN A 41 12.50 7.37 24.21
C GLN A 41 13.54 6.57 23.43
N HIS A 42 13.09 5.70 22.53
CA HIS A 42 13.92 4.93 21.63
C HIS A 42 13.88 5.48 20.20
N ARG A 43 14.75 6.45 19.92
CA ARG A 43 14.81 7.18 18.63
C ARG A 43 15.24 6.33 17.42
N GLY A 44 15.80 5.14 17.64
CA GLY A 44 16.26 4.24 16.57
C GLY A 44 15.15 3.40 15.93
N ILE A 45 13.97 3.30 16.57
CA ILE A 45 12.85 2.51 16.05
C ILE A 45 12.09 3.35 15.02
N VAL A 46 12.05 2.85 13.79
CA VAL A 46 11.36 3.48 12.65
C VAL A 46 10.19 2.63 12.16
N ARG A 47 10.11 1.36 12.57
CA ARG A 47 9.02 0.45 12.23
C ARG A 47 8.51 -0.32 13.44
N LEU A 48 7.19 -0.33 13.61
CA LEU A 48 6.47 -1.03 14.66
C LEU A 48 5.49 -2.03 14.05
N GLU A 49 5.45 -3.24 14.61
CA GLU A 49 4.44 -4.26 14.32
C GLU A 49 3.74 -4.63 15.63
N ALA A 50 2.52 -4.13 15.79
CA ALA A 50 1.73 -4.25 17.01
C ALA A 50 0.25 -3.98 16.74
N SER A 51 -0.64 -4.62 17.51
CA SER A 51 -2.06 -4.28 17.47
C SER A 51 -2.32 -2.91 18.10
N VAL A 52 -3.46 -2.30 17.76
CA VAL A 52 -3.86 -1.06 18.43
C VAL A 52 -4.03 -1.29 19.94
N ASP A 53 -4.61 -2.41 20.36
CA ASP A 53 -4.83 -2.71 21.78
C ASP A 53 -3.51 -2.87 22.55
N GLN A 54 -2.45 -3.38 21.90
CA GLN A 54 -1.12 -3.44 22.50
C GLN A 54 -0.46 -2.07 22.64
N VAL A 55 -0.70 -1.17 21.69
CA VAL A 55 -0.15 0.19 21.69
C VAL A 55 -0.89 1.09 22.68
N PHE A 56 -2.20 0.89 22.81
CA PHE A 56 -3.11 1.70 23.63
C PHE A 56 -3.67 0.85 24.78
N LYS A 57 -2.79 0.29 25.61
CA LYS A 57 -3.22 -0.55 26.73
C LYS A 57 -4.16 0.22 27.66
N PHE A 58 -5.26 -0.44 27.99
CA PHE A 58 -6.14 0.00 29.06
C PHE A 58 -5.40 -0.12 30.40
N ASP A 59 -5.34 0.95 31.19
CA ASP A 59 -4.86 0.85 32.56
C ASP A 59 -6.03 0.43 33.46
N PRO A 60 -6.03 -0.78 34.04
CA PRO A 60 -7.12 -1.24 34.87
C PRO A 60 -7.31 -0.40 36.15
N ASN A 61 -6.30 0.38 36.55
CA ASN A 61 -6.31 1.16 37.79
C ASN A 61 -6.90 2.57 37.63
N THR A 62 -6.97 3.11 36.42
CA THR A 62 -7.46 4.49 36.16
C THR A 62 -8.97 4.57 35.92
N GLY A 63 -9.68 3.44 36.06
CA GLY A 63 -11.12 3.36 35.78
C GLY A 63 -11.45 3.41 34.28
N ILE A 64 -12.73 3.30 33.95
CA ILE A 64 -13.27 3.12 32.59
C ILE A 64 -12.90 4.27 31.62
N SER A 65 -12.43 5.41 32.12
CA SER A 65 -12.32 6.65 31.33
C SER A 65 -10.91 7.11 30.95
N ALA A 66 -9.83 6.42 31.34
CA ALA A 66 -8.48 6.89 31.02
C ALA A 66 -7.61 5.74 30.46
N PHE A 67 -7.48 5.70 29.13
CA PHE A 67 -6.42 4.93 28.48
C PHE A 67 -5.07 5.31 29.11
N GLY A 68 -4.21 4.30 29.34
CA GLY A 68 -2.84 4.55 29.76
C GLY A 68 -2.05 5.34 28.71
N SER A 69 -0.82 5.71 29.06
CA SER A 69 0.09 6.34 28.09
C SER A 69 0.32 5.42 26.89
N SER A 70 0.16 5.95 25.67
CA SER A 70 0.38 5.18 24.44
C SER A 70 1.85 4.79 24.29
N LEU A 71 2.11 3.57 23.82
CA LEU A 71 3.47 3.11 23.52
C LEU A 71 4.16 3.98 22.45
N LEU A 72 3.38 4.65 21.59
CA LEU A 72 3.87 5.53 20.52
C LEU A 72 4.80 6.63 21.04
N MET A 73 4.58 7.11 22.27
CA MET A 73 5.40 8.18 22.84
C MET A 73 6.88 7.81 23.02
N HIS A 74 7.19 6.52 23.05
CA HIS A 74 8.55 6.02 23.16
C HIS A 74 9.24 5.91 21.80
N PHE A 75 8.53 6.10 20.67
CA PHE A 75 9.06 5.94 19.31
C PHE A 75 8.84 7.20 18.46
N PRO A 76 9.48 8.33 18.78
CA PRO A 76 9.23 9.61 18.10
C PRO A 76 9.65 9.66 16.63
N ASN A 77 10.50 8.71 16.18
CA ASN A 77 10.92 8.57 14.79
C ASN A 77 10.19 7.44 14.05
N LEU A 78 9.05 6.99 14.56
CA LEU A 78 8.27 5.95 13.90
C LEU A 78 7.77 6.44 12.53
N GLU A 79 8.13 5.73 11.47
CA GLU A 79 7.78 6.03 10.08
C GLU A 79 6.79 5.02 9.49
N SER A 80 6.79 3.79 10.03
CA SER A 80 5.95 2.70 9.57
C SER A 80 5.28 1.94 10.71
N TRP A 81 3.98 1.71 10.58
CA TRP A 81 3.22 0.91 11.53
C TRP A 81 2.44 -0.18 10.81
N LEU A 82 2.83 -1.42 11.09
CA LEU A 82 2.07 -2.61 10.78
C LEU A 82 1.07 -2.86 11.92
N VAL A 83 -0.20 -2.56 11.63
CA VAL A 83 -1.29 -2.49 12.59
C VAL A 83 -2.39 -3.50 12.27
N TYR A 84 -2.86 -4.18 13.30
CA TYR A 84 -4.02 -5.06 13.21
C TYR A 84 -4.98 -4.75 14.36
N PHE A 85 -6.27 -4.94 14.08
CA PHE A 85 -7.34 -4.69 15.02
C PHE A 85 -7.95 -6.03 15.43
N HIS A 86 -8.11 -6.22 16.73
CA HIS A 86 -8.91 -7.33 17.25
C HIS A 86 -10.40 -7.03 17.03
N GLU A 87 -11.23 -8.08 16.97
CA GLU A 87 -12.67 -7.92 16.67
C GLU A 87 -13.40 -7.03 17.68
N ASP A 88 -12.94 -7.07 18.94
CA ASP A 88 -13.45 -6.36 20.11
C ASP A 88 -12.66 -5.07 20.43
N HIS A 89 -12.07 -4.46 19.40
CA HIS A 89 -11.28 -3.25 19.58
C HIS A 89 -12.08 -2.13 20.25
N ALA A 90 -11.56 -1.62 21.38
CA ALA A 90 -12.24 -0.63 22.21
C ALA A 90 -11.65 0.79 22.12
N VAL A 91 -10.53 0.99 21.42
CA VAL A 91 -9.85 2.30 21.41
C VAL A 91 -10.55 3.23 20.41
N PRO A 92 -11.01 4.42 20.84
CA PRO A 92 -11.58 5.39 19.93
C PRO A 92 -10.54 5.86 18.90
N ILE A 93 -10.94 5.97 17.63
CA ILE A 93 -10.08 6.49 16.56
C ILE A 93 -9.53 7.89 16.87
N ASP A 94 -10.32 8.73 17.53
CA ASP A 94 -9.90 10.08 17.92
C ASP A 94 -8.74 10.05 18.93
N SER A 95 -8.70 9.05 19.81
CA SER A 95 -7.57 8.83 20.72
C SER A 95 -6.32 8.41 19.94
N ILE A 96 -6.47 7.51 18.96
CA ILE A 96 -5.35 7.07 18.12
C ILE A 96 -4.79 8.24 17.32
N LYS A 97 -5.66 9.02 16.68
CA LYS A 97 -5.30 10.24 15.96
C LYS A 97 -4.51 11.21 16.83
N THR A 98 -5.04 11.52 18.01
CA THR A 98 -4.41 12.47 18.94
C THR A 98 -3.01 12.02 19.31
N GLU A 99 -2.85 10.73 19.62
CA GLU A 99 -1.54 10.17 19.99
C GLU A 99 -0.57 10.06 18.81
N VAL A 100 -1.02 9.65 17.62
CA VAL A 100 -0.17 9.62 16.41
C VAL A 100 0.35 11.02 16.09
N LYS A 101 -0.53 12.03 16.09
CA LYS A 101 -0.14 13.42 15.84
C LYS A 101 0.82 13.96 16.89
N ARG A 102 0.60 13.60 18.16
CA ARG A 102 1.42 14.07 19.28
C ARG A 102 2.80 13.40 19.33
N CYS A 103 2.86 12.10 19.09
CA CYS A 103 4.03 11.27 19.38
C CYS A 103 4.82 10.87 18.13
N CYS A 104 4.15 10.66 16.99
CA CYS A 104 4.75 10.04 15.80
C CYS A 104 4.45 10.85 14.54
N THR A 105 4.89 12.10 14.49
CA THR A 105 4.66 13.03 13.36
C THR A 105 5.26 12.58 12.02
N LYS A 106 6.18 11.60 12.05
CA LYS A 106 6.81 11.00 10.86
C LYS A 106 6.12 9.74 10.36
N LEU A 107 5.05 9.29 11.02
CA LEU A 107 4.36 8.06 10.64
C LEU A 107 3.55 8.29 9.36
N THR A 108 4.06 7.78 8.24
CA THR A 108 3.44 7.95 6.92
C THR A 108 3.16 6.62 6.20
N ASN A 109 3.63 5.49 6.73
CA ASN A 109 3.47 4.18 6.11
C ASN A 109 2.63 3.26 6.99
N ILE A 110 1.52 2.76 6.44
CA ILE A 110 0.59 1.90 7.15
C ILE A 110 0.42 0.57 6.44
N ASP A 111 0.35 -0.48 7.23
CA ASP A 111 0.18 -1.83 6.77
C ASP A 111 -0.84 -2.50 7.68
N THR A 112 -1.92 -3.06 7.14
CA THR A 112 -3.01 -3.59 7.97
C THR A 112 -3.67 -4.83 7.39
N TRP A 113 -3.93 -5.84 8.23
CA TRP A 113 -4.33 -7.18 7.76
C TRP A 113 -5.71 -7.62 8.23
N SER A 114 -6.19 -7.06 9.33
CA SER A 114 -7.45 -7.45 9.94
C SER A 114 -8.07 -6.19 10.53
N THR A 115 -8.89 -5.53 9.74
CA THR A 115 -9.56 -4.30 10.11
C THR A 115 -10.93 -4.31 9.48
N LYS A 116 -11.99 -4.04 10.25
CA LYS A 116 -13.32 -3.81 9.67
C LYS A 116 -13.24 -2.58 8.75
N ARG A 117 -13.78 -2.66 7.54
CA ARG A 117 -13.87 -1.56 6.56
C ARG A 117 -14.13 -0.17 7.15
N GLU A 118 -15.10 -0.04 8.06
CA GLU A 118 -15.45 1.25 8.70
C GLU A 118 -14.32 1.81 9.56
N ILE A 119 -13.60 0.94 10.27
CA ILE A 119 -12.43 1.30 11.07
C ILE A 119 -11.31 1.74 10.13
N LEU A 120 -11.06 0.98 9.06
CA LEU A 120 -10.02 1.31 8.07
C LEU A 120 -10.25 2.71 7.49
N ARG A 121 -11.47 3.01 7.05
CA ARG A 121 -11.84 4.32 6.50
C ARG A 121 -11.50 5.45 7.48
N ARG A 122 -12.02 5.39 8.70
CA ARG A 122 -11.78 6.43 9.71
C ARG A 122 -10.31 6.52 10.08
N PHE A 123 -9.64 5.39 10.21
CA PHE A 123 -8.22 5.36 10.54
C PHE A 123 -7.36 6.06 9.49
N ILE A 124 -7.58 5.80 8.19
CA ILE A 124 -6.88 6.48 7.09
C ILE A 124 -7.22 7.98 7.03
N ALA A 125 -8.50 8.32 7.20
CA ALA A 125 -8.98 9.70 7.10
C ALA A 125 -8.46 10.58 8.24
N ASP A 126 -8.51 10.05 9.46
CA ASP A 126 -8.41 10.86 10.67
C ASP A 126 -7.03 10.80 11.32
N ALA A 127 -6.36 9.65 11.30
CA ALA A 127 -5.13 9.46 12.08
C ALA A 127 -3.85 9.96 11.37
N PHE A 128 -3.89 10.17 10.06
CA PHE A 128 -2.72 10.52 9.25
C PHE A 128 -2.93 11.84 8.52
N GLU A 129 -1.89 12.68 8.47
CA GLU A 129 -1.90 13.93 7.71
C GLU A 129 -1.19 13.80 6.36
N ASN A 130 -0.14 12.96 6.29
CA ASN A 130 0.72 12.82 5.11
C ASN A 130 0.94 11.34 4.77
N LEU A 131 -0.15 10.59 4.56
CA LEU A 131 -0.02 9.16 4.26
C LEU A 131 0.68 8.97 2.90
N THR A 132 1.78 8.22 2.90
CA THR A 132 2.59 7.93 1.71
C THR A 132 2.41 6.50 1.21
N THR A 133 2.31 5.53 2.11
CA THR A 133 2.17 4.12 1.75
C THR A 133 1.03 3.50 2.54
N ILE A 134 0.20 2.71 1.87
CA ILE A 134 -0.80 1.88 2.52
C ILE A 134 -0.83 0.46 1.95
N SER A 135 -0.94 -0.52 2.83
CA SER A 135 -1.24 -1.91 2.48
C SER A 135 -2.44 -2.41 3.29
N PHE A 136 -3.44 -2.99 2.64
CA PHE A 136 -4.63 -3.53 3.31
C PHE A 136 -5.19 -4.80 2.63
N ALA A 137 -6.03 -5.55 3.33
CA ALA A 137 -6.70 -6.71 2.73
C ALA A 137 -7.73 -6.26 1.69
N TYR A 138 -7.77 -6.93 0.52
CA TYR A 138 -8.65 -6.58 -0.59
C TYR A 138 -10.14 -6.58 -0.19
N SER A 139 -10.55 -7.46 0.72
CA SER A 139 -11.90 -7.51 1.31
C SER A 139 -12.37 -6.16 1.89
N GLU A 140 -11.42 -5.35 2.34
CA GLU A 140 -11.70 -4.03 2.94
C GLU A 140 -11.82 -2.93 1.89
N LEU A 141 -11.45 -3.18 0.63
CA LEU A 141 -11.62 -2.22 -0.45
C LEU A 141 -13.10 -1.88 -0.63
N SER A 142 -13.39 -0.58 -0.65
CA SER A 142 -14.72 -0.01 -0.87
C SER A 142 -14.59 1.38 -1.50
N GLU A 143 -15.71 1.94 -1.99
CA GLU A 143 -15.71 3.28 -2.58
C GLU A 143 -15.29 4.31 -1.53
N ASP A 144 -15.78 4.16 -0.32
CA ASP A 144 -15.40 4.97 0.84
C ASP A 144 -13.90 4.95 1.15
N VAL A 145 -13.26 3.77 1.08
CA VAL A 145 -11.80 3.67 1.24
C VAL A 145 -11.08 4.38 0.11
N VAL A 146 -11.54 4.20 -1.14
CA VAL A 146 -10.97 4.90 -2.31
C VAL A 146 -11.09 6.43 -2.16
N MET A 147 -12.29 6.93 -1.80
CA MET A 147 -12.52 8.35 -1.57
C MET A 147 -11.65 8.90 -0.45
N THR A 148 -11.44 8.11 0.61
CA THR A 148 -10.57 8.49 1.71
C THR A 148 -9.10 8.56 1.28
N LEU A 149 -8.63 7.63 0.46
CA LEU A 149 -7.27 7.65 -0.09
C LEU A 149 -7.03 8.86 -0.99
N LEU A 150 -8.07 9.37 -1.66
CA LEU A 150 -7.97 10.58 -2.48
C LEU A 150 -7.75 11.86 -1.66
N PHE A 151 -8.10 11.89 -0.36
CA PHE A 151 -7.68 12.98 0.52
C PHE A 151 -6.15 13.04 0.68
N HIS A 152 -5.46 11.91 0.48
CA HIS A 152 -4.00 11.80 0.47
C HIS A 152 -3.40 11.83 -0.94
N SER A 153 -4.16 12.29 -1.95
CA SER A 153 -3.73 12.28 -3.36
C SER A 153 -2.39 12.97 -3.62
N ALA A 154 -2.07 14.01 -2.86
CA ALA A 154 -0.80 14.74 -2.99
C ALA A 154 0.41 13.98 -2.42
N THR A 155 0.21 13.13 -1.41
CA THR A 155 1.29 12.46 -0.67
C THR A 155 1.42 10.98 -0.98
N ILE A 156 0.37 10.33 -1.46
CA ILE A 156 0.35 8.89 -1.64
C ILE A 156 1.25 8.45 -2.80
N ILE A 157 2.13 7.50 -2.50
CA ILE A 157 3.16 6.94 -3.40
C ILE A 157 2.86 5.47 -3.68
N SER A 158 2.34 4.72 -2.70
CA SER A 158 2.12 3.29 -2.81
C SER A 158 0.79 2.85 -2.21
N ILE A 159 0.01 2.12 -3.00
CA ILE A 159 -1.25 1.49 -2.58
C ILE A 159 -1.19 0.01 -2.94
N THR A 160 -1.30 -0.84 -1.91
CA THR A 160 -1.34 -2.30 -2.07
C THR A 160 -2.58 -2.88 -1.41
N ALA A 161 -3.36 -3.65 -2.16
CA ALA A 161 -4.47 -4.43 -1.65
C ALA A 161 -4.23 -5.92 -1.94
N PHE A 162 -4.03 -6.71 -0.89
CA PHE A 162 -3.65 -8.13 -1.00
C PHE A 162 -4.81 -9.06 -0.65
N ARG A 163 -4.83 -10.26 -1.22
CA ARG A 163 -5.67 -11.37 -0.73
C ARG A 163 -5.21 -11.75 0.67
N GLY A 164 -6.12 -11.99 1.61
CA GLY A 164 -5.88 -12.00 3.06
C GLY A 164 -4.63 -12.77 3.56
N ASP A 165 -4.06 -13.69 2.78
CA ASP A 165 -2.74 -14.25 2.96
C ASP A 165 -1.64 -13.45 2.22
N ARG A 166 -0.75 -12.81 2.96
CA ARG A 166 0.43 -12.09 2.42
C ARG A 166 1.42 -12.92 1.62
N LYS A 167 1.19 -14.22 1.45
CA LYS A 167 2.12 -15.05 0.68
C LYS A 167 1.92 -14.68 -0.79
N PRO A 168 2.95 -14.13 -1.47
CA PRO A 168 2.84 -13.85 -2.89
C PRO A 168 2.42 -15.14 -3.59
N VAL A 169 1.28 -15.12 -4.26
CA VAL A 169 0.79 -16.26 -5.05
C VAL A 169 1.57 -16.31 -6.37
N GLU A 170 2.90 -16.38 -6.28
CA GLU A 170 3.78 -16.49 -7.45
C GLU A 170 3.87 -17.94 -7.96
N ARG A 171 3.29 -18.92 -7.24
CA ARG A 171 3.61 -20.35 -7.45
C ARG A 171 2.46 -21.27 -7.82
N LEU A 172 1.22 -20.83 -7.85
CA LEU A 172 0.15 -21.67 -8.34
C LEU A 172 -0.31 -21.13 -9.69
N GLY A 173 0.14 -21.79 -10.76
CA GLY A 173 -0.34 -21.62 -12.14
C GLY A 173 -1.79 -22.07 -12.32
N PHE A 174 -2.62 -21.92 -11.29
CA PHE A 174 -4.04 -22.10 -11.36
C PHE A 174 -4.64 -20.76 -11.73
N LEU A 175 -5.39 -20.75 -12.83
CA LEU A 175 -6.43 -19.77 -13.11
C LEU A 175 -7.11 -19.49 -11.78
N MET A 176 -6.83 -18.31 -11.21
CA MET A 176 -7.33 -17.96 -9.89
C MET A 176 -8.82 -18.23 -9.92
N GLU A 177 -9.32 -19.12 -9.05
CA GLU A 177 -10.75 -19.14 -8.78
C GLU A 177 -11.08 -17.69 -8.46
N GLN A 178 -11.87 -17.09 -9.36
CA GLN A 178 -12.31 -15.72 -9.23
C GLN A 178 -13.21 -15.73 -8.00
N GLU A 179 -12.61 -15.61 -6.82
CA GLU A 179 -13.31 -15.05 -5.68
C GLU A 179 -14.01 -13.83 -6.23
N ARG A 180 -15.31 -13.77 -5.96
CA ARG A 180 -16.15 -12.72 -6.52
C ARG A 180 -15.47 -11.40 -6.21
N ASP A 181 -15.01 -10.72 -7.26
CA ASP A 181 -14.48 -9.37 -7.15
C ASP A 181 -15.65 -8.50 -6.67
N HIS A 182 -15.74 -8.35 -5.34
CA HIS A 182 -16.84 -7.63 -4.69
C HIS A 182 -16.81 -6.15 -5.07
N PHE A 183 -15.69 -5.67 -5.61
CA PHE A 183 -15.47 -4.30 -6.02
C PHE A 183 -15.57 -4.09 -7.54
N GLN A 184 -15.83 -5.14 -8.33
CA GLN A 184 -15.85 -5.07 -9.79
C GLN A 184 -16.80 -3.99 -10.32
N LYS A 185 -18.01 -3.91 -9.75
CA LYS A 185 -19.04 -2.93 -10.13
C LYS A 185 -18.58 -1.49 -9.88
N SER A 186 -17.72 -1.30 -8.88
CA SER A 186 -17.15 -0.02 -8.49
C SER A 186 -15.74 0.19 -9.05
N GLY A 187 -15.30 -0.62 -10.02
CA GLY A 187 -13.95 -0.51 -10.60
C GLY A 187 -13.69 0.86 -11.24
N ARG A 188 -14.74 1.59 -11.66
CA ARG A 188 -14.61 2.99 -12.11
C ARG A 188 -14.13 3.92 -11.00
N THR A 189 -14.57 3.69 -9.76
CA THR A 189 -14.13 4.47 -8.59
C THR A 189 -12.64 4.22 -8.35
N LEU A 190 -12.15 2.99 -8.51
CA LEU A 190 -10.72 2.70 -8.39
C LEU A 190 -9.85 3.50 -9.38
N GLN A 191 -10.35 3.71 -10.60
CA GLN A 191 -9.66 4.53 -11.61
C GLN A 191 -9.39 5.97 -11.14
N MET A 192 -10.15 6.47 -10.16
CA MET A 192 -9.91 7.80 -9.59
C MET A 192 -8.54 7.90 -8.93
N LEU A 193 -8.04 6.85 -8.29
CA LEU A 193 -6.68 6.85 -7.71
C LEU A 193 -5.62 7.09 -8.79
N MET A 194 -5.74 6.41 -9.93
CA MET A 194 -4.79 6.55 -11.04
C MET A 194 -4.88 7.91 -11.73
N ARG A 195 -6.05 8.55 -11.68
CA ARG A 195 -6.29 9.87 -12.27
C ARG A 195 -5.81 11.00 -11.38
N TYR A 196 -6.05 10.91 -10.07
CA TYR A 196 -5.88 12.02 -9.14
C TYR A 196 -4.67 11.92 -8.21
N CYS A 197 -3.95 10.78 -8.17
CA CYS A 197 -2.73 10.64 -7.37
C CYS A 197 -1.48 10.77 -8.28
N PRO A 198 -0.96 11.98 -8.56
CA PRO A 198 0.13 12.20 -9.51
C PRO A 198 1.47 11.58 -9.05
N ASN A 199 1.63 11.41 -7.74
CA ASN A 199 2.84 10.85 -7.12
C ASN A 199 2.80 9.33 -6.95
N LEU A 200 1.72 8.67 -7.37
CA LEU A 200 1.59 7.22 -7.24
C LEU A 200 2.63 6.51 -8.11
N GLU A 201 3.52 5.77 -7.45
CA GLU A 201 4.56 4.94 -8.07
C GLU A 201 4.18 3.46 -8.09
N VAL A 202 3.35 3.02 -7.15
CA VAL A 202 3.02 1.61 -6.94
C VAL A 202 1.51 1.46 -6.77
N LEU A 203 0.87 0.74 -7.68
CA LEU A 203 -0.50 0.27 -7.52
C LEU A 203 -0.54 -1.24 -7.64
N GLU A 204 -0.83 -1.93 -6.55
CA GLU A 204 -0.90 -3.38 -6.50
C GLU A 204 -2.22 -3.84 -5.92
N ILE A 205 -3.20 -4.12 -6.77
CA ILE A 205 -4.54 -4.56 -6.39
C ILE A 205 -4.82 -5.83 -7.16
N GLU A 206 -4.15 -6.91 -6.74
CA GLU A 206 -4.09 -8.19 -7.46
C GLU A 206 -5.46 -8.78 -7.78
N PRO A 207 -6.45 -8.80 -6.87
CA PRO A 207 -7.71 -9.48 -7.14
C PRO A 207 -8.68 -8.68 -8.00
N HIS A 208 -8.38 -7.41 -8.28
CA HIS A 208 -9.32 -6.54 -8.98
C HIS A 208 -9.31 -6.78 -10.49
N LEU A 209 -10.49 -6.98 -11.06
CA LEU A 209 -10.69 -7.15 -12.50
C LEU A 209 -11.05 -5.81 -13.16
N MET A 210 -10.03 -5.17 -13.71
CA MET A 210 -10.13 -3.86 -14.35
C MET A 210 -10.74 -3.96 -15.75
N ASN A 211 -11.69 -3.07 -16.07
CA ASN A 211 -12.30 -2.99 -17.40
C ASN A 211 -11.58 -1.93 -18.26
N MET A 212 -10.94 -2.36 -19.35
CA MET A 212 -10.22 -1.45 -20.26
C MET A 212 -11.13 -0.38 -20.89
N ASP A 213 -12.41 -0.64 -21.10
CA ASP A 213 -13.34 0.38 -21.60
C ASP A 213 -13.45 1.57 -20.62
N HIS A 214 -13.37 1.32 -19.31
CA HIS A 214 -13.39 2.37 -18.30
C HIS A 214 -12.02 3.06 -18.16
N VAL A 215 -10.94 2.31 -18.38
CA VAL A 215 -9.57 2.83 -18.37
C VAL A 215 -9.38 3.84 -19.49
N GLU A 216 -9.84 3.52 -20.70
CA GLU A 216 -9.68 4.34 -21.89
C GLU A 216 -10.57 5.61 -21.89
N GLN A 217 -11.64 5.64 -21.08
CA GLN A 217 -12.52 6.81 -20.97
C GLN A 217 -11.83 8.06 -20.41
N ALA A 218 -10.73 7.92 -19.65
CA ALA A 218 -9.93 9.08 -19.27
C ALA A 218 -8.49 8.71 -18.96
N GLN A 219 -7.59 9.63 -19.30
CA GLN A 219 -6.16 9.46 -19.10
C GLN A 219 -5.79 9.37 -17.61
N TRP A 220 -4.88 8.44 -17.27
CA TRP A 220 -4.29 8.36 -15.93
C TRP A 220 -3.26 9.49 -15.71
N GLY A 221 -3.32 10.07 -14.51
CA GLY A 221 -2.49 11.18 -14.06
C GLY A 221 -1.20 10.74 -13.35
N CYS A 222 -1.11 9.49 -12.89
CA CYS A 222 0.06 8.93 -12.21
C CYS A 222 1.26 8.66 -13.16
N LYS A 223 1.92 9.72 -13.64
CA LYS A 223 3.07 9.61 -14.57
C LYS A 223 4.30 8.94 -13.95
N LYS A 224 4.39 8.90 -12.62
CA LYS A 224 5.46 8.25 -11.87
C LYS A 224 5.24 6.76 -11.62
N LEU A 225 4.15 6.17 -12.14
CA LEU A 225 3.84 4.76 -11.92
C LEU A 225 4.99 3.86 -12.42
N LYS A 226 5.59 3.11 -11.50
CA LYS A 226 6.67 2.16 -11.72
C LYS A 226 6.20 0.72 -11.67
N ARG A 227 5.22 0.42 -10.81
CA ARG A 227 4.72 -0.94 -10.60
C ARG A 227 3.21 -0.98 -10.67
N LEU A 228 2.69 -1.89 -11.49
CA LEU A 228 1.27 -2.16 -11.64
C LEU A 228 0.99 -3.66 -11.48
N ARG A 229 0.17 -4.03 -10.50
CA ARG A 229 -0.37 -5.39 -10.38
C ARG A 229 -1.89 -5.31 -10.34
N THR A 230 -2.55 -5.88 -11.34
CA THR A 230 -4.02 -5.95 -11.45
C THR A 230 -4.41 -7.09 -12.39
N THR A 231 -5.70 -7.38 -12.57
CA THR A 231 -6.16 -8.25 -13.66
C THR A 231 -7.01 -7.43 -14.63
N ILE A 232 -7.08 -7.86 -15.89
CA ILE A 232 -7.85 -7.17 -16.92
C ILE A 232 -9.00 -8.05 -17.40
N LYS A 233 -10.21 -7.49 -17.47
CA LYS A 233 -11.38 -8.16 -18.04
C LYS A 233 -11.10 -8.61 -19.47
N ASP A 234 -11.50 -9.84 -19.80
CA ASP A 234 -11.33 -10.48 -21.11
C ASP A 234 -9.86 -10.80 -21.49
N LEU A 235 -8.90 -10.50 -20.61
CA LEU A 235 -7.49 -10.90 -20.67
C LEU A 235 -7.21 -12.03 -19.67
N ASP A 236 -7.98 -13.11 -19.77
CA ASP A 236 -8.16 -14.13 -18.75
C ASP A 236 -7.38 -15.43 -19.00
N THR A 237 -6.70 -15.54 -20.14
CA THR A 237 -5.85 -16.70 -20.46
C THR A 237 -4.38 -16.32 -20.39
N THR A 238 -3.54 -17.28 -20.00
CA THR A 238 -2.08 -17.11 -19.96
C THR A 238 -1.55 -16.60 -21.31
N GLU A 239 -2.03 -17.14 -22.43
CA GLU A 239 -1.58 -16.78 -23.77
C GLU A 239 -1.97 -15.35 -24.16
N LYS A 240 -3.15 -14.87 -23.75
CA LYS A 240 -3.56 -13.47 -23.94
C LYS A 240 -2.69 -12.53 -23.11
N ILE A 241 -2.47 -12.87 -21.83
CA ILE A 241 -1.66 -12.10 -20.89
C ILE A 241 -0.21 -11.99 -21.40
N GLU A 242 0.40 -13.11 -21.78
CA GLU A 242 1.76 -13.14 -22.35
C GLU A 242 1.86 -12.30 -23.63
N ARG A 243 0.89 -12.40 -24.54
CA ARG A 243 0.90 -11.58 -25.78
C ARG A 243 0.84 -10.09 -25.49
N ALA A 244 0.02 -9.65 -24.52
CA ALA A 244 -0.05 -8.27 -24.11
C ALA A 244 1.29 -7.78 -23.51
N LEU A 245 1.89 -8.58 -22.61
CA LEU A 245 3.13 -8.23 -21.92
C LEU A 245 4.36 -8.25 -22.86
N LEU A 246 4.46 -9.24 -23.74
CA LEU A 246 5.49 -9.27 -24.80
C LEU A 246 5.41 -8.04 -25.71
N SER A 247 4.19 -7.64 -26.09
CA SER A 247 3.96 -6.45 -26.91
C SER A 247 4.40 -5.16 -26.20
N TRP A 248 4.10 -5.06 -24.90
CA TRP A 248 4.56 -3.95 -24.06
C TRP A 248 6.09 -3.91 -23.93
N THR A 249 6.75 -5.02 -23.56
CA THR A 249 8.22 -5.08 -23.42
C THR A 249 8.93 -4.76 -24.74
N ARG A 250 8.44 -5.30 -25.88
CA ARG A 250 8.97 -4.98 -27.21
C ARG A 250 8.81 -3.49 -27.53
N GLY A 251 7.64 -2.92 -27.25
CA GLY A 251 7.39 -1.50 -27.46
C GLY A 251 8.29 -0.60 -26.60
N LYS A 252 8.59 -0.98 -25.35
CA LYS A 252 9.53 -0.26 -24.48
C LYS A 252 10.95 -0.29 -25.04
N LYS A 253 11.43 -1.45 -25.49
CA LYS A 253 12.75 -1.61 -26.12
C LYS A 253 12.90 -0.71 -27.36
N LEU A 254 11.92 -0.74 -28.26
CA LEU A 254 11.91 0.12 -29.46
C LEU A 254 11.90 1.61 -29.12
N LYS A 255 11.12 2.03 -28.10
CA LYS A 255 11.15 3.41 -27.61
C LYS A 255 12.51 3.81 -27.03
N GLY A 256 13.20 2.90 -26.35
CA GLY A 256 14.55 3.13 -25.82
C GLY A 256 15.60 3.30 -26.93
N GLU A 257 15.55 2.46 -27.96
CA GLU A 257 16.46 2.54 -29.12
C GLU A 257 16.26 3.85 -29.91
N ARG A 258 15.02 4.32 -30.03
CA ARG A 258 14.67 5.57 -30.70
C ARG A 258 15.24 6.83 -30.08
N LYS A 259 15.30 6.88 -28.75
CA LYS A 259 15.95 8.02 -28.04
C LYS A 259 17.43 8.16 -28.40
N ASN A 260 18.05 7.12 -28.96
CA ASN A 260 19.44 7.16 -29.42
C ASN A 260 19.58 7.54 -30.91
N HIS A 261 18.49 7.54 -31.68
CA HIS A 261 18.44 7.79 -33.13
C HIS A 261 17.35 8.82 -33.48
N GLU A 262 17.38 9.99 -32.83
CA GLU A 262 16.40 11.06 -33.06
C GLU A 262 16.68 11.81 -34.38
N MET A 263 16.07 11.39 -35.51
CA MET A 263 15.57 12.34 -36.53
C MET A 263 14.76 11.74 -37.70
N GLU A 264 14.93 10.47 -38.08
CA GLU A 264 14.33 9.94 -39.35
C GLU A 264 13.09 9.05 -39.17
N GLU A 265 12.64 8.77 -37.95
CA GLU A 265 11.65 7.68 -37.70
C GLU A 265 10.22 8.12 -37.35
N GLU A 266 9.98 9.42 -37.16
CA GLU A 266 8.66 9.95 -36.78
C GLU A 266 7.61 9.76 -37.90
N GLU A 267 8.07 9.73 -39.16
CA GLU A 267 7.23 9.52 -40.34
C GLU A 267 6.84 8.02 -40.54
N ARG A 268 7.67 7.07 -40.07
CA ARG A 268 7.40 5.62 -40.18
C ARG A 268 6.42 5.10 -39.11
N LEU A 269 6.39 5.74 -37.94
CA LEU A 269 5.46 5.41 -36.85
C LEU A 269 4.00 5.71 -37.19
N SER A 270 3.76 6.75 -37.98
CA SER A 270 2.43 7.08 -38.49
C SER A 270 1.89 5.98 -39.42
N GLN A 271 2.75 5.18 -40.05
CA GLN A 271 2.35 4.07 -40.93
C GLN A 271 2.10 2.74 -40.20
N MET A 272 2.74 2.49 -39.05
CA MET A 272 2.45 1.29 -38.23
C MET A 272 1.21 1.45 -37.33
N ASN A 273 0.75 2.67 -37.08
CA ASN A 273 -0.51 2.93 -36.36
C ASN A 273 -1.77 2.66 -37.22
N GLY A 274 -1.62 2.34 -38.51
CA GLY A 274 -2.75 2.19 -39.45
C GLY A 274 -3.58 0.91 -39.31
N THR A 275 -3.11 -0.08 -38.56
CA THR A 275 -3.94 -1.20 -38.12
C THR A 275 -4.13 -1.08 -36.63
N GLU A 276 -5.14 -0.32 -36.21
CA GLU A 276 -5.58 -0.29 -34.82
C GLU A 276 -5.97 -1.71 -34.41
N ASP A 277 -5.01 -2.44 -33.85
CA ASP A 277 -5.28 -3.74 -33.25
C ASP A 277 -6.31 -3.51 -32.14
N SER A 278 -7.56 -3.88 -32.42
CA SER A 278 -8.69 -3.71 -31.51
C SER A 278 -8.78 -4.86 -30.50
N SER A 279 -7.83 -5.81 -30.55
CA SER A 279 -7.71 -6.87 -29.55
C SER A 279 -7.49 -6.29 -28.15
N ILE A 280 -7.93 -7.03 -27.13
CA ILE A 280 -7.72 -6.62 -25.74
C ILE A 280 -6.23 -6.56 -25.40
N GLU A 281 -5.42 -7.46 -25.97
CA GLU A 281 -3.98 -7.54 -25.80
C GLU A 281 -3.30 -6.27 -26.34
N GLY A 282 -3.65 -5.85 -27.56
CA GLY A 282 -3.14 -4.64 -28.18
C GLY A 282 -3.55 -3.38 -27.42
N ARG A 283 -4.81 -3.30 -26.97
CA ARG A 283 -5.33 -2.20 -26.15
C ARG A 283 -4.56 -2.06 -24.83
N VAL A 284 -4.40 -3.16 -24.09
CA VAL A 284 -3.65 -3.19 -22.83
C VAL A 284 -2.19 -2.79 -23.07
N ALA A 285 -1.51 -3.39 -24.05
CA ALA A 285 -0.12 -3.09 -24.35
C ALA A 285 0.10 -1.60 -24.69
N ARG A 286 -0.76 -1.02 -25.55
CA ARG A 286 -0.72 0.42 -25.87
C ARG A 286 -0.94 1.29 -24.64
N HIS A 287 -1.88 0.93 -23.78
CA HIS A 287 -2.12 1.66 -22.53
C HIS A 287 -0.90 1.62 -21.61
N LEU A 288 -0.30 0.45 -21.39
CA LEU A 288 0.91 0.29 -20.56
C LEU A 288 2.11 1.06 -21.13
N LEU A 289 2.24 1.13 -22.46
CA LEU A 289 3.29 1.90 -23.15
C LEU A 289 3.18 3.42 -22.95
N ALA A 290 2.04 3.94 -22.46
CA ALA A 290 1.87 5.35 -22.11
C ALA A 290 2.58 5.74 -20.80
N PHE A 291 3.04 4.76 -20.00
CA PHE A 291 3.77 5.00 -18.76
C PHE A 291 5.27 4.85 -18.97
N GLU A 292 5.97 5.99 -19.03
CA GLU A 292 7.41 6.04 -19.28
C GLU A 292 8.22 5.35 -18.17
N ASN A 293 7.79 5.52 -16.92
CA ASN A 293 8.48 5.00 -15.73
C ASN A 293 8.04 3.58 -15.35
N LEU A 294 7.10 2.96 -16.08
CA LEU A 294 6.61 1.63 -15.72
C LEU A 294 7.71 0.59 -15.94
N GLU A 295 8.11 -0.07 -14.86
CA GLU A 295 9.23 -1.02 -14.77
C GLU A 295 8.73 -2.45 -14.55
N ALA A 296 7.67 -2.65 -13.76
CA ALA A 296 7.14 -3.96 -13.44
C ALA A 296 5.61 -4.04 -13.62
N VAL A 297 5.15 -5.09 -14.31
CA VAL A 297 3.72 -5.32 -14.56
C VAL A 297 3.35 -6.77 -14.24
N TRP A 298 2.24 -6.96 -13.52
CA TRP A 298 1.59 -8.25 -13.32
C TRP A 298 0.13 -8.14 -13.74
N LEU A 299 -0.32 -9.05 -14.61
CA LEU A 299 -1.69 -9.07 -15.17
C LEU A 299 -2.48 -10.35 -14.82
N GLY A 300 -2.07 -11.10 -13.80
CA GLY A 300 -2.72 -12.36 -13.39
C GLY A 300 -1.85 -13.61 -13.39
N THR A 301 -0.61 -13.54 -13.92
CA THR A 301 0.30 -14.70 -14.01
C THR A 301 1.60 -14.47 -13.24
N TRP A 302 2.64 -13.91 -13.87
CA TRP A 302 3.90 -13.52 -13.24
C TRP A 302 4.23 -12.06 -13.50
N THR A 303 5.18 -11.54 -12.72
CA THR A 303 5.68 -10.17 -12.87
C THR A 303 6.64 -10.13 -14.06
N TRP A 304 6.36 -9.26 -15.02
CA TRP A 304 7.25 -8.92 -16.11
C TRP A 304 8.00 -7.64 -15.80
N TYR A 305 9.27 -7.60 -16.16
CA TYR A 305 10.13 -6.42 -16.02
C TYR A 305 10.51 -5.90 -17.42
N ALA A 306 10.53 -4.58 -17.59
CA ALA A 306 10.90 -3.90 -18.83
C ALA A 306 12.33 -3.38 -18.81
#